data_AF-A0A177AGF0-F1
#
_entry.id   AF-A0A177AGF0-F1
#
_cell.length_a   1.000
_cell.length_b   1.000
_cell.length_c   1.000
_cell.angle_alpha   90.00
_cell.angle_beta   90.00
_cell.angle_gamma   90.00
#
_symmetry.space_group_name_H-M   'P 1'
#
loop_
_entity.id
_entity.type
_entity.pdbx_description
1 polymer ?
#
loop_
_entity_poly.entity_id
_entity_poly.type
_entity_poly.pdbx_seq_one_letter_code
_entity_poly.pdbx_strand_id
1 'polypeptide(L)'
;MSYSSPSPATSTWQDKLQERCRTAQINPPVFSIVSDRRGGRTAWSSTVTVSGQSIAARYWYDGQYLNNAKEDAAEVALKALGNSSPTSPTPGRHGW
;
A
#
# COMPACT_ATOMS: atom_id res chain seq x y z
N MET A 1 -7.74 28.44 -15.93
CA MET A 1 -7.83 27.33 -14.95
C MET A 1 -7.49 26.04 -15.69
N SER A 2 -6.44 25.33 -15.31
CA SER A 2 -6.02 24.11 -16.03
C SER A 2 -6.82 22.91 -15.51
N TYR A 3 -7.79 22.45 -16.29
CA TYR A 3 -8.54 21.24 -16.00
C TYR A 3 -7.63 20.05 -16.34
N SER A 4 -7.00 19.46 -15.32
CA SER A 4 -6.38 18.16 -15.46
C SER A 4 -7.50 17.14 -15.69
N SER A 5 -7.79 16.83 -16.96
CA SER A 5 -8.67 15.73 -17.34
C SER A 5 -8.13 14.45 -16.71
N PRO A 6 -8.91 13.71 -15.89
CA PRO A 6 -8.49 12.38 -15.47
C PRO A 6 -8.50 11.52 -16.73
N SER A 7 -7.32 11.18 -17.23
CA SER A 7 -7.14 10.14 -18.24
C SER A 7 -7.93 8.90 -17.78
N PRO A 8 -8.58 8.13 -18.67
CA PRO A 8 -9.12 6.82 -18.33
C PRO A 8 -7.94 5.86 -18.08
N ALA A 9 -7.19 6.11 -17.01
CA ALA A 9 -6.14 5.24 -16.54
C ALA A 9 -6.83 3.99 -16.01
N THR A 10 -6.39 2.83 -16.49
CA THR A 10 -6.62 1.55 -15.82
C THR A 10 -6.41 1.74 -14.33
N SER A 11 -7.49 1.82 -13.55
CA SER A 11 -7.42 2.34 -12.19
C SER A 11 -6.50 1.44 -11.37
N THR A 12 -5.34 1.96 -10.98
CA THR A 12 -4.36 1.21 -10.20
C THR A 12 -4.93 0.90 -8.83
N TRP A 13 -4.37 -0.08 -8.11
CA TRP A 13 -4.79 -0.33 -6.74
C TRP A 13 -4.55 0.88 -5.84
N GLN A 14 -3.47 1.64 -6.09
CA GLN A 14 -3.20 2.91 -5.44
C GLN A 14 -4.34 3.92 -5.63
N ASP A 15 -4.80 4.13 -6.88
CA ASP A 15 -5.90 5.05 -7.19
C ASP A 15 -7.20 4.62 -6.53
N LYS A 16 -7.52 3.32 -6.62
CA LYS A 16 -8.72 2.75 -6.00
C LYS A 16 -8.69 2.93 -4.49
N LEU A 17 -7.54 2.71 -3.84
CA LEU A 17 -7.40 2.90 -2.41
C LEU A 17 -7.58 4.37 -2.03
N GLN A 18 -6.99 5.29 -2.78
CA GLN A 18 -7.12 6.72 -2.56
C GLN A 18 -8.58 7.18 -2.66
N GLU A 19 -9.31 6.75 -3.69
CA GLU A 19 -10.72 7.08 -3.86
C GLU A 19 -11.59 6.49 -2.74
N ARG A 20 -11.29 5.27 -2.28
CA ARG A 20 -11.97 4.64 -1.14
C ARG A 20 -11.73 5.41 0.16
N CYS A 21 -10.50 5.84 0.43
CA CYS A 21 -10.18 6.67 1.60
C CYS A 21 -10.93 8.00 1.52
N ARG A 22 -10.95 8.64 0.34
CA ARG A 22 -11.66 9.90 0.09
C ARG A 22 -13.16 9.78 0.33
N THR A 23 -13.80 8.75 -0.22
CA THR A 23 -15.24 8.51 -0.05
C THR A 23 -15.59 8.16 1.40
N ALA A 24 -14.71 7.44 2.11
CA ALA A 24 -14.88 7.12 3.52
C ALA A 24 -14.51 8.29 4.47
N GLN A 25 -14.10 9.45 3.95
CA GLN A 25 -13.60 10.60 4.73
C GLN A 25 -12.45 10.24 5.67
N ILE A 26 -11.63 9.28 5.29
CA ILE A 26 -10.40 8.88 6.00
C ILE A 26 -9.23 9.67 5.42
N ASN A 27 -8.21 9.90 6.23
CA ASN A 27 -6.94 10.46 5.76
C ASN A 27 -6.41 9.71 4.52
N PRO A 28 -5.78 10.44 3.58
CA PRO A 28 -5.23 9.83 2.38
C PRO A 28 -4.22 8.73 2.73
N PRO A 29 -4.14 7.65 1.93
CA PRO A 29 -3.24 6.55 2.19
C PRO A 29 -1.78 7.01 2.08
N VAL A 30 -0.96 6.73 3.09
CA VAL A 30 0.46 7.09 3.11
C VAL A 30 1.32 5.87 2.83
N PHE A 31 2.03 5.86 1.71
CA PHE A 31 2.92 4.77 1.32
C PHE A 31 4.36 5.01 1.82
N SER A 32 4.93 4.02 2.47
CA SER A 32 6.32 3.97 2.93
C SER A 32 7.02 2.77 2.32
N ILE A 33 8.13 3.01 1.63
CA ILE A 33 8.95 1.94 1.08
C ILE A 33 9.88 1.41 2.16
N VAL A 34 9.98 0.08 2.25
CA VAL A 34 10.85 -0.64 3.18
C VAL A 34 11.89 -1.39 2.37
N SER A 35 13.16 -1.29 2.76
CA SER A 35 14.27 -2.02 2.13
C SER A 35 14.96 -2.95 3.12
N ASP A 36 15.38 -4.12 2.65
CA ASP A 36 16.05 -5.16 3.42
C ASP A 36 17.27 -5.68 2.65
N ARG A 37 18.45 -5.68 3.28
CA ARG A 37 19.73 -5.98 2.61
C ARG A 37 20.13 -7.44 2.82
N ARG A 38 20.04 -8.26 1.77
CA ARG A 38 20.29 -9.71 1.80
C ARG A 38 21.58 -10.10 1.08
N GLY A 39 22.72 -9.77 1.70
CA GLY A 39 24.03 -10.30 1.28
C GLY A 39 24.39 -10.06 -0.20
N GLY A 40 24.00 -8.93 -0.78
CA GLY A 40 24.31 -8.54 -2.17
C GLY A 40 23.10 -8.12 -3.00
N ARG A 41 21.89 -8.45 -2.57
CA ARG A 41 20.63 -7.95 -3.14
C ARG A 41 19.86 -7.16 -2.10
N THR A 42 19.09 -6.17 -2.54
CA THR A 42 18.15 -5.44 -1.67
C THR A 42 16.75 -5.89 -2.01
N ALA A 43 16.06 -6.48 -1.04
CA ALA A 43 14.65 -6.75 -1.10
C ALA A 43 13.88 -5.47 -0.76
N TRP A 44 12.81 -5.19 -1.49
CA TRP A 44 11.98 -4.01 -1.32
C TRP A 44 10.53 -4.38 -1.06
N SER A 45 9.89 -3.72 -0.13
CA SER A 45 8.47 -3.85 0.15
C SER A 45 7.85 -2.47 0.30
N SER A 46 6.52 -2.41 0.34
CA SER A 46 5.78 -1.17 0.59
C SER A 46 4.82 -1.40 1.74
N THR A 47 4.70 -0.41 2.62
CA THR A 47 3.68 -0.37 3.67
C THR A 47 2.79 0.83 3.41
N VAL A 48 1.49 0.65 3.44
CA VAL A 48 0.52 1.75 3.34
C VAL A 48 -0.17 1.94 4.68
N THR A 49 -0.26 3.19 5.12
CA THR A 49 -0.97 3.55 6.34
C THR A 49 -2.30 4.18 5.99
N VAL A 50 -3.39 3.57 6.45
CA VAL A 50 -4.77 4.04 6.25
C VAL A 50 -5.53 3.99 7.57
N SER A 51 -6.24 5.06 7.91
CA SER A 51 -7.03 5.14 9.16
C SER A 51 -6.23 4.83 10.44
N GLY A 52 -4.92 5.11 10.45
CA GLY A 52 -4.03 4.78 11.57
C GLY A 52 -3.57 3.31 11.61
N GLN A 53 -3.99 2.48 10.66
CA GLN A 53 -3.50 1.11 10.50
C GLN A 53 -2.45 1.04 9.39
N SER A 54 -1.29 0.47 9.69
CA SER A 54 -0.24 0.22 8.71
C SER A 54 -0.34 -1.20 8.17
N ILE A 55 -0.40 -1.30 6.84
CA ILE A 55 -0.63 -2.54 6.10
C ILE A 55 0.52 -2.72 5.13
N ALA A 56 1.30 -3.78 5.32
CA ALA A 56 2.44 -4.10 4.45
C ALA A 56 2.00 -4.89 3.21
N ALA A 57 2.78 -4.76 2.14
CA ALA A 57 2.74 -5.68 1.02
C ALA A 57 3.08 -7.11 1.51
N ARG A 58 2.49 -8.10 0.86
CA ARG A 58 2.62 -9.53 1.19
C ARG A 58 4.00 -10.06 0.86
N TYR A 59 4.62 -9.50 -0.17
CA TYR A 59 5.87 -10.00 -0.72
C TYR A 59 6.96 -8.93 -0.70
N TRP A 60 8.19 -9.43 -0.81
CA TRP A 60 9.36 -8.63 -1.09
C TRP A 60 9.67 -8.71 -2.59
N TYR A 61 9.99 -7.56 -3.16
CA TYR A 61 10.21 -7.33 -4.58
C TYR A 61 11.66 -6.88 -4.81
N ASP A 62 12.13 -7.01 -6.04
CA ASP A 62 13.38 -6.39 -6.46
C ASP A 62 13.19 -4.87 -6.63
N GLY A 63 14.27 -4.08 -6.61
CA GLY A 63 14.19 -2.61 -6.66
C GLY A 63 13.53 -2.08 -7.94
N GLN A 64 13.64 -2.83 -9.04
CA GLN A 64 12.94 -2.52 -10.29
C GLN A 64 11.42 -2.69 -10.21
N TYR A 65 10.90 -3.39 -9.20
CA TYR A 65 9.47 -3.71 -9.02
C TYR A 65 8.85 -3.00 -7.82
N LEU A 66 9.39 -1.84 -7.42
CA LEU A 66 8.82 -1.01 -6.34
C LEU A 66 7.36 -0.63 -6.57
N ASN A 67 6.96 -0.41 -7.83
CA ASN A 67 5.57 -0.13 -8.15
C ASN A 67 4.66 -1.32 -7.83
N ASN A 68 5.11 -2.55 -8.10
CA ASN A 68 4.35 -3.76 -7.78
C ASN A 68 4.20 -3.93 -6.26
N ALA A 69 5.22 -3.55 -5.48
CA ALA A 69 5.13 -3.53 -4.01
C ALA A 69 4.04 -2.55 -3.53
N LYS A 70 3.97 -1.35 -4.13
CA LYS A 70 2.92 -0.36 -3.80
C LYS A 70 1.54 -0.86 -4.19
N GLU A 71 1.40 -1.44 -5.38
CA GLU A 71 0.14 -2.01 -5.85
C GLU A 71 -0.36 -3.12 -4.93
N ASP A 72 0.53 -4.02 -4.48
CA ASP A 72 0.18 -5.11 -3.57
C ASP A 72 -0.23 -4.58 -2.19
N ALA A 73 0.54 -3.64 -1.62
CA ALA A 73 0.16 -2.98 -0.36
C ALA A 73 -1.21 -2.29 -0.48
N ALA A 74 -1.47 -1.63 -1.61
CA ALA A 74 -2.72 -0.94 -1.85
C ALA A 74 -3.91 -1.91 -1.99
N GLU A 75 -3.72 -3.03 -2.68
CA GLU A 75 -4.74 -4.08 -2.81
C GLU A 75 -5.09 -4.68 -1.44
N VAL A 76 -4.08 -5.00 -0.63
CA VAL A 76 -4.27 -5.56 0.72
C VAL A 76 -5.00 -4.55 1.61
N ALA A 77 -4.62 -3.28 1.55
CA ALA A 77 -5.28 -2.23 2.32
C ALA A 77 -6.72 -1.99 1.87
N LEU A 78 -6.99 -2.02 0.56
CA LEU A 78 -8.33 -1.86 0.04
C LEU A 78 -9.23 -3.02 0.48
N LYS A 79 -8.72 -4.25 0.43
CA LYS A 79 -9.41 -5.43 0.98
C LYS A 79 -9.64 -5.29 2.47
N ALA A 80 -8.63 -4.86 3.24
CA ALA A 80 -8.78 -4.62 4.67
C ALA A 80 -9.90 -3.60 4.94
N LEU A 81 -9.91 -2.44 4.27
CA LEU A 81 -10.98 -1.44 4.42
C LEU A 81 -12.37 -1.97 4.03
N GLY A 82 -12.45 -2.85 3.03
CA GLY A 82 -13.71 -3.49 2.63
C GLY A 82 -14.17 -4.58 3.59
N ASN A 83 -13.22 -5.26 4.25
CA ASN A 83 -13.46 -6.34 5.20
C ASN A 83 -13.42 -5.92 6.66
N SER A 84 -13.13 -4.65 6.98
CA SER A 84 -13.02 -4.14 8.34
C SER A 84 -14.36 -4.17 9.09
N SER A 85 -14.72 -5.34 9.59
CA SER A 85 -14.82 -5.54 11.03
C SER A 85 -13.40 -5.50 11.63
N PRO A 86 -13.21 -4.91 12.82
CA PRO A 86 -11.88 -4.60 13.34
C PRO A 86 -11.19 -5.87 13.86
N THR A 87 -10.32 -6.48 13.05
CA THR A 87 -9.34 -7.45 13.57
C THR A 87 -7.94 -6.96 13.30
N SER A 88 -7.28 -6.64 14.41
CA SER A 88 -5.93 -6.14 14.65
C SER A 88 -4.87 -6.47 13.59
N PRO A 89 -3.98 -5.52 13.25
CA PRO A 89 -2.76 -5.87 12.53
C PRO A 89 -1.88 -6.66 13.48
N THR A 90 -1.63 -7.93 13.16
CA THR A 90 -0.58 -8.72 13.80
C THR A 90 0.74 -7.97 13.57
N PRO A 91 1.44 -7.48 14.61
CA PRO A 91 2.79 -7.00 14.41
C PRO A 91 3.61 -8.23 14.01
N GLY A 92 4.18 -8.20 12.81
CA GLY A 92 5.25 -9.11 12.40
C GLY A 92 6.45 -8.90 13.31
N ARG A 93 6.37 -9.47 14.50
CA ARG A 93 7.46 -9.67 15.44
C ARG A 93 8.23 -10.91 14.90
N HIS A 94 9.57 -10.88 14.98
CA HIS A 94 10.53 -12.00 14.78
C HIS A 94 10.93 -12.32 13.32
N GLY A 95 12.21 -12.50 12.94
CA GLY A 95 13.47 -12.62 13.67
C GLY A 95 14.67 -12.23 12.77
N TRP A 96 15.71 -11.62 13.34
CA TRP A 96 17.06 -12.19 13.58
C TRP A 96 17.86 -12.35 12.29
#